data_AF-A0A822GBI6-F1
#
_entry.id   AF-A0A822GBI6-F1
#
_cell.length_a   1.000
_cell.length_b   1.000
_cell.length_c   1.000
_cell.angle_alpha   90.00
_cell.angle_beta   90.00
_cell.angle_gamma   90.00
#
_symmetry.space_group_name_H-M   'P 1'
#
loop_
_entity.id
_entity.type
_entity.pdbx_description
1 polymer ?
#
loop_
_entity_poly.entity_id
_entity_poly.type
_entity_poly.pdbx_seq_one_letter_code
_entity_poly.pdbx_strand_id
1 'polypeptide(L)'
;MISVDLNRDQIIDLVVANLGDHTISILFGLGNGDFQAQIKYNVDREPSHVISGDFNNDNKTDIAVLGRLSNHMDVLFGDGNMTFPNRKR
;
A
#
# COMPACT_ATOMS: atom_id res chain seq x y z
N MET A 1 4.67 -8.44 -2.45
CA MET A 1 5.14 -7.11 -2.87
C MET A 1 4.48 -6.79 -4.21
N ILE A 2 4.11 -5.54 -4.43
CA ILE A 2 3.68 -5.03 -5.73
C ILE A 2 4.47 -3.78 -6.09
N SER A 3 4.54 -3.49 -7.39
CA SER A 3 5.10 -2.27 -7.95
C SER A 3 4.00 -1.50 -8.68
N VAL A 4 3.76 -0.25 -8.29
CA VAL A 4 2.64 0.55 -8.79
C VAL A 4 2.95 2.03 -8.58
N ASP A 5 2.45 2.91 -9.45
CA ASP A 5 2.49 4.36 -9.26
C ASP A 5 1.33 4.78 -8.31
N LEU A 6 1.67 5.14 -7.07
CA LEU A 6 0.69 5.45 -6.01
C LEU A 6 0.35 6.94 -5.95
N ASN A 7 1.27 7.82 -6.37
CA ASN A 7 1.16 9.27 -6.28
C ASN A 7 0.99 9.96 -7.65
N ARG A 8 0.94 9.20 -8.74
CA ARG A 8 0.75 9.63 -10.13
C ARG A 8 1.84 10.53 -10.67
N ASP A 9 3.06 10.34 -10.21
CA ASP A 9 4.23 11.05 -10.73
C ASP A 9 4.90 10.32 -11.91
N GLN A 10 4.35 9.19 -12.35
CA GLN A 10 4.88 8.29 -13.38
C GLN A 10 6.18 7.57 -12.99
N ILE A 11 6.50 7.57 -11.69
CA ILE A 11 7.58 6.79 -11.11
C ILE A 11 6.97 5.59 -10.39
N ILE A 12 7.65 4.45 -10.47
CA ILE A 12 7.19 3.24 -9.81
C ILE A 12 7.52 3.29 -8.32
N ASP A 13 6.50 3.05 -7.50
CA ASP A 13 6.61 2.86 -6.06
C ASP A 13 6.53 1.37 -5.70
N LEU A 14 6.93 1.03 -4.48
CA LEU A 14 6.86 -0.33 -3.95
C LEU A 14 5.94 -0.41 -2.74
N VAL A 15 5.13 -1.47 -2.71
CA VAL A 15 4.37 -1.87 -1.53
C VAL A 15 4.81 -3.25 -1.08
N VAL A 16 5.33 -3.34 0.14
CA VAL A 16 5.89 -4.56 0.73
C VAL A 16 5.03 -5.01 1.89
N ALA A 17 4.63 -6.29 1.90
CA ALA A 17 3.95 -6.89 3.05
C ALA A 17 4.98 -7.39 4.06
N ASN A 18 4.92 -6.89 5.29
CA ASN A 18 5.79 -7.30 6.37
C ASN A 18 5.02 -8.29 7.25
N LEU A 19 5.04 -9.56 6.85
CA LEU A 19 4.21 -10.61 7.44
C LEU A 19 4.33 -10.68 8.98
N GLY A 20 5.57 -10.70 9.48
CA GLY A 20 5.85 -10.80 10.92
C GLY A 20 5.55 -9.54 11.73
N ASP A 21 5.54 -8.38 11.07
CA ASP A 21 5.33 -7.07 11.73
C ASP A 21 3.86 -6.64 11.73
N HIS A 22 2.99 -7.39 11.03
CA HIS A 22 1.59 -7.00 10.78
C HIS A 22 1.44 -5.60 10.17
N THR A 23 2.39 -5.24 9.29
CA THR A 23 2.41 -3.96 8.57
C THR A 23 2.58 -4.17 7.07
N ILE A 24 2.23 -3.15 6.30
CA ILE A 24 2.82 -2.95 4.98
C ILE A 24 3.79 -1.77 5.03
N SER A 25 4.81 -1.79 4.18
CA SER A 25 5.70 -0.66 3.93
C SER A 25 5.46 -0.13 2.53
N ILE A 26 5.38 1.19 2.39
CA ILE A 26 5.33 1.89 1.11
C ILE A 26 6.63 2.65 0.93
N LEU A 27 7.27 2.47 -0.23
CA LEU A 27 8.49 3.15 -0.62
C LEU A 27 8.25 3.89 -1.93
N PHE A 28 8.28 5.22 -1.88
CA PHE A 28 8.10 6.05 -3.08
C PHE A 28 9.37 6.10 -3.91
N GLY A 29 9.25 5.90 -5.21
CA GLY A 29 10.38 5.91 -6.13
C GLY A 29 10.94 7.31 -6.33
N LEU A 30 12.24 7.39 -6.63
CA LEU A 30 12.92 8.65 -7.00
C LEU A 30 13.26 8.73 -8.50
N GLY A 31 12.88 7.71 -9.29
CA GLY A 31 13.06 7.67 -10.75
C GLY A 31 14.46 7.28 -11.22
N ASN A 32 15.41 7.13 -10.29
CA ASN A 32 16.81 6.76 -10.55
C ASN A 32 17.17 5.36 -10.02
N GLY A 33 16.18 4.59 -9.56
CA GLY A 33 16.37 3.30 -8.88
C GLY A 33 16.48 3.38 -7.37
N ASP A 34 16.57 4.58 -6.80
CA ASP A 34 16.47 4.82 -5.35
C ASP A 34 15.02 5.01 -4.92
N PHE A 35 14.80 4.87 -3.60
CA PHE A 35 13.52 5.04 -2.95
C PHE A 35 13.62 5.95 -1.73
N GLN A 36 12.54 6.66 -1.43
CA GLN A 36 12.39 7.38 -0.17
C GLN A 36 12.35 6.42 1.04
N ALA A 37 12.48 6.99 2.23
CA ALA A 37 12.28 6.23 3.47
C ALA A 37 10.89 5.60 3.51
N GLN A 38 10.81 4.36 4.00
CA GLN A 38 9.54 3.63 4.06
C GLN A 38 8.53 4.32 4.97
N ILE A 39 7.28 4.35 4.53
CA ILE A 39 6.11 4.65 5.37
C ILE A 39 5.43 3.35 5.73
N LYS A 40 5.23 3.08 7.02
CA LYS A 40 4.60 1.85 7.51
C LYS A 40 3.13 2.09 7.86
N TYR A 41 2.28 1.16 7.45
CA TYR A 41 0.85 1.14 7.81
C TYR A 41 0.51 -0.16 8.54
N ASN A 42 -0.15 -0.04 9.69
CA ASN A 42 -0.68 -1.18 10.42
C ASN A 42 -1.86 -1.78 9.68
N VAL A 43 -1.79 -3.09 9.46
CA VAL A 43 -2.87 -3.92 8.91
C VAL A 43 -3.27 -4.97 9.96
N ASP A 44 -4.22 -5.84 9.64
CA ASP A 44 -4.81 -6.75 10.61
C ASP A 44 -3.86 -7.86 11.07
N ARG A 45 -3.69 -8.95 10.30
CA ARG A 45 -2.81 -10.06 10.68
C ARG A 45 -2.08 -10.65 9.49
N GLU A 46 -0.79 -10.91 9.66
CA GLU A 46 0.08 -11.62 8.71
C GLU A 46 -0.19 -11.27 7.24
N PRO A 47 0.03 -10.01 6.83
CA PRO A 47 -0.21 -9.61 5.46
C PRO A 47 0.60 -10.48 4.51
N SER A 48 -0.08 -11.05 3.51
CA SER A 48 0.53 -11.97 2.55
C SER A 48 0.27 -11.61 1.11
N HIS A 49 -0.87 -10.98 0.83
CA HIS A 49 -1.23 -10.53 -0.50
C HIS A 49 -1.53 -9.05 -0.44
N VAL A 50 -1.09 -8.34 -1.47
CA VAL A 50 -1.30 -6.92 -1.67
C VAL A 50 -1.70 -6.73 -3.12
N ILE A 51 -2.74 -5.94 -3.35
CA ILE A 51 -3.16 -5.49 -4.68
C ILE A 51 -3.44 -3.99 -4.64
N SER A 52 -3.43 -3.35 -5.81
CA SER A 52 -3.75 -1.94 -5.96
C SER A 52 -4.90 -1.74 -6.94
N GLY A 53 -5.67 -0.67 -6.75
CA GLY A 53 -6.78 -0.28 -7.61
C GLY A 53 -7.49 0.94 -7.05
N ASP A 54 -8.44 1.51 -7.78
CA ASP A 54 -9.36 2.49 -7.22
C ASP A 54 -10.57 1.72 -6.65
N PHE A 55 -10.65 1.59 -5.32
CA PHE A 55 -11.66 0.79 -4.64
C PHE A 55 -12.81 1.63 -4.07
N ASN A 56 -12.67 2.95 -4.06
CA ASN A 56 -13.69 3.89 -3.56
C ASN A 56 -14.23 4.84 -4.65
N ASN A 57 -13.78 4.70 -5.90
CA ASN A 57 -14.11 5.54 -7.05
C ASN A 57 -13.74 7.01 -6.88
N ASP A 58 -12.65 7.31 -6.15
CA ASP A 58 -12.15 8.69 -5.99
C ASP A 58 -11.10 9.08 -7.04
N ASN A 59 -10.84 8.18 -8.01
CA ASN A 59 -9.75 8.25 -8.95
C ASN A 59 -8.43 8.46 -8.23
N LYS A 60 -8.08 7.63 -7.25
CA LYS A 60 -6.74 7.54 -6.66
C LYS A 60 -6.37 6.08 -6.48
N THR A 61 -5.07 5.81 -6.37
CA THR A 61 -4.60 4.44 -6.19
C THR A 61 -4.74 4.06 -4.73
N ASP A 62 -5.63 3.11 -4.45
CA ASP A 62 -5.81 2.47 -3.15
C ASP A 62 -5.03 1.15 -3.08
N ILE A 63 -4.87 0.64 -1.85
CA ILE A 63 -4.18 -0.63 -1.59
C ILE A 63 -5.11 -1.55 -0.81
N ALA A 64 -5.34 -2.76 -1.31
CA ALA A 64 -6.02 -3.81 -0.56
C ALA A 64 -5.03 -4.87 -0.09
N VAL A 65 -5.17 -5.30 1.16
CA VAL A 65 -4.27 -6.20 1.86
C VAL A 65 -5.06 -7.36 2.44
N LEU A 66 -4.60 -8.58 2.15
CA LEU A 66 -5.16 -9.81 2.72
C LEU A 66 -4.13 -10.50 3.62
N GLY A 67 -4.59 -10.81 4.83
CA GLY A 67 -3.84 -11.56 5.83
C GLY A 67 -4.00 -13.06 5.71
N ARG A 68 -2.96 -13.86 5.95
CA ARG A 68 -3.07 -15.35 5.94
C ARG A 68 -4.02 -15.89 7.00
N LEU A 69 -4.02 -15.24 8.16
CA LEU A 69 -4.80 -15.60 9.33
C LEU A 69 -5.90 -14.58 9.63
N SER A 70 -6.20 -13.68 8.68
CA SER A 70 -7.25 -12.69 8.84
C SER A 70 -8.55 -13.18 8.20
N ASN A 71 -9.67 -12.82 8.82
CA ASN A 71 -11.01 -12.99 8.25
C ASN A 71 -11.50 -11.71 7.54
N HIS A 72 -10.67 -10.68 7.47
CA HIS A 72 -11.00 -9.38 6.89
C HIS A 72 -9.96 -8.99 5.84
N MET A 73 -10.37 -8.12 4.92
CA MET A 73 -9.48 -7.47 3.98
C MET A 73 -9.32 -6.02 4.41
N ASP A 74 -8.08 -5.56 4.58
CA ASP A 74 -7.84 -4.15 4.81
C ASP A 74 -7.74 -3.40 3.48
N VAL A 75 -8.47 -2.30 3.34
CA VAL A 75 -8.31 -1.37 2.23
C VAL A 75 -7.80 -0.05 2.78
N LEU A 76 -6.64 0.40 2.28
CA LEU A 76 -6.05 1.69 2.56
C LEU A 76 -6.37 2.61 1.39
N PHE A 77 -7.08 3.71 1.67
CA PHE A 77 -7.47 4.68 0.65
C PHE A 77 -6.39 5.71 0.44
N GLY A 78 -5.89 5.82 -0.79
CA GLY A 78 -4.81 6.74 -1.15
C GLY A 78 -5.31 8.16 -1.28
N ASP A 79 -4.52 9.14 -0.85
CA ASP A 79 -4.82 10.56 -1.09
C ASP A 79 -4.24 11.10 -2.41
N GLY A 80 -3.44 10.29 -3.10
CA GLY A 80 -2.72 10.63 -4.34
C GLY A 80 -1.45 11.45 -4.12
N ASN A 81 -1.13 11.79 -2.88
CA ASN A 81 0.02 12.61 -2.47
C ASN A 81 0.81 11.90 -1.37
N MET A 82 1.13 10.63 -1.63
CA MET A 82 1.99 9.77 -0.81
C MET A 82 1.42 9.35 0.56
N THR A 83 0.15 9.57 0.84
CA THR A 83 -0.45 9.14 2.12
C THR A 83 -1.71 8.29 1.95
N PHE A 84 -1.99 7.48 2.97
CA PHE A 84 -3.16 6.62 3.06
C PHE A 84 -3.91 6.89 4.37
N PRO A 85 -4.66 8.00 4.46
CA PRO A 85 -5.19 8.51 5.72
C PRO A 85 -6.35 7.67 6.27
N ASN A 86 -7.05 6.93 5.40
CA ASN A 86 -8.23 6.17 5.78
C ASN A 86 -8.01 4.69 5.50
N ARG A 87 -8.54 3.86 6.40
CA ARG A 87 -8.53 2.41 6.28
C ARG A 87 -9.92 1.86 6.52
N LYS A 88 -10.32 0.84 5.76
CA LYS A 88 -11.54 0.06 5.97
C LYS A 88 -11.22 -1.44 6.07
N ARG A 89 -12.08 -2.18 6.79
CA ARG A 89 -12.06 -3.64 6.94
C ARG A 89 -13.33 -4.25 6.35
#